data_AF-A0A1W2EKZ5-F1
#
_entry.id   AF-A0A1W2EKZ5-F1
#
_cell.length_a   1.000
_cell.length_b   1.000
_cell.length_c   1.000
_cell.angle_alpha   90.00
_cell.angle_beta   90.00
_cell.angle_gamma   90.00
#
_symmetry.space_group_name_H-M   'P 1'
#
loop_
_entity.id
_entity.type
_entity.pdbx_description
1 polymer ?
#
loop_
_entity_poly.entity_id
_entity_poly.type
_entity_poly.pdbx_seq_one_letter_code
_entity_poly.pdbx_strand_id
1 'polypeptide(L)'
;MITGLLIAALFAGCKEEIKHTPVKRFGSITGLKPEKLAYYKDLHANAWPSVLKKIKECNIQNYSIYLQKIDSAYYLFSYFEYKGQDFDADMKKMAADPETQRWWKETDPCQQPLPEAVAKKETWTNMEEVFHTN
;
A
#
# COMPACT_ATOMS: atom_id res chain seq x y z
N MET A 1 14.35 71.93 2.70
CA MET A 1 15.35 70.90 2.35
C MET A 1 15.64 70.08 3.59
N ILE A 2 15.22 68.81 3.61
CA ILE A 2 15.96 67.62 4.02
C ILE A 2 14.95 66.46 3.91
N THR A 3 15.19 65.68 2.88
CA THR A 3 14.60 64.39 2.52
C THR A 3 15.10 63.27 3.43
N GLY A 4 14.29 62.21 3.58
CA GLY A 4 14.75 60.86 3.94
C GLY A 4 14.15 60.35 5.25
N LEU A 5 13.72 59.10 5.39
CA LEU A 5 13.72 57.95 4.50
C LEU A 5 12.72 56.95 5.13
N LEU A 6 11.61 56.63 4.45
CA LEU A 6 10.71 55.57 4.90
C LEU A 6 11.35 54.22 4.55
N ILE A 7 11.80 53.48 5.57
CA ILE A 7 12.25 52.09 5.39
C ILE A 7 11.00 51.20 5.45
N ALA A 8 10.51 50.80 4.28
CA ALA A 8 9.54 49.72 4.16
C ALA A 8 10.30 48.39 4.14
N ALA A 9 10.31 47.68 5.26
CA ALA A 9 10.83 46.31 5.32
C ALA A 9 9.80 45.36 4.67
N LEU A 10 10.10 44.92 3.44
CA LEU A 10 9.37 43.87 2.75
C LEU A 10 9.68 42.53 3.44
N PHE A 11 8.71 42.00 4.19
CA PHE A 11 8.73 40.61 4.63
C PHE A 11 8.45 39.70 3.42
N ALA A 12 9.51 39.24 2.75
CA ALA A 12 9.42 38.14 1.79
C ALA A 12 9.20 36.84 2.58
N GLY A 13 7.93 36.54 2.89
CA GLY A 13 7.56 35.22 3.39
C GLY A 13 7.76 34.20 2.29
N CYS A 14 8.78 33.33 2.41
CA CYS A 14 8.83 32.08 1.69
C CYS A 14 7.56 31.29 2.07
N LYS A 15 6.54 31.33 1.22
CA LYS A 15 5.46 30.34 1.27
C LYS A 15 6.12 29.01 0.93
N GLU A 16 6.30 28.14 1.92
CA GLU A 16 6.45 26.72 1.63
C GLU A 16 5.18 26.29 0.89
N GLU A 17 5.30 26.07 -0.41
CA GLU A 17 4.25 25.42 -1.17
C GLU A 17 4.12 23.99 -0.64
N ILE A 18 3.05 23.74 0.11
CA ILE A 18 2.65 22.38 0.48
C ILE A 18 2.30 21.67 -0.83
N LYS A 19 3.27 20.95 -1.40
CA LYS A 19 3.04 20.06 -2.53
C LYS A 19 2.15 18.93 -2.04
N HIS A 20 0.86 19.01 -2.34
CA HIS A 20 -0.07 17.92 -2.09
C HIS A 20 0.27 16.78 -3.04
N THR A 21 0.96 15.74 -2.56
CA THR A 21 1.13 14.51 -3.34
C THR A 21 -0.24 13.84 -3.48
N PRO A 22 -0.75 13.63 -4.71
CA PRO A 22 -2.02 12.95 -4.89
C PRO A 22 -1.90 11.50 -4.38
N VAL A 23 -2.90 11.06 -3.62
CA VAL A 23 -2.99 9.66 -3.16
C VAL A 23 -3.20 8.76 -4.38
N LYS A 24 -2.40 7.71 -4.48
CA LYS A 24 -2.56 6.64 -5.46
C LYS A 24 -3.29 5.47 -4.81
N ARG A 25 -4.24 4.87 -5.51
CA ARG A 25 -5.00 3.71 -5.03
C ARG A 25 -4.59 2.47 -5.80
N PHE A 26 -4.52 1.35 -5.09
CA PHE A 26 -4.12 0.07 -5.65
C PHE A 26 -5.16 -0.98 -5.28
N GLY A 27 -5.68 -1.66 -6.29
CA GLY A 27 -6.48 -2.86 -6.14
C GLY A 27 -5.72 -4.07 -6.68
N SER A 28 -5.76 -5.20 -5.99
CA SER A 28 -5.25 -6.47 -6.53
C SER A 28 -6.07 -7.67 -6.08
N ILE A 29 -5.96 -8.77 -6.83
CA ILE A 29 -6.67 -10.02 -6.57
C ILE A 29 -5.71 -11.21 -6.55
N THR A 30 -5.97 -12.18 -5.67
CA THR A 30 -5.35 -13.51 -5.72
C THR A 30 -6.33 -14.58 -5.24
N GLY A 31 -6.06 -15.84 -5.54
CA GLY A 31 -6.82 -16.95 -4.97
C GLY A 31 -6.39 -17.27 -3.53
N LEU A 32 -7.25 -17.95 -2.78
CA LEU A 32 -6.95 -18.48 -1.46
C LEU A 32 -7.22 -19.98 -1.44
N LYS A 33 -6.25 -20.75 -0.93
CA LYS A 33 -6.40 -22.19 -0.78
C LYS A 33 -7.45 -22.50 0.28
N PRO A 34 -8.51 -23.29 -0.03
CA PRO A 34 -9.59 -23.58 0.91
C PRO A 34 -9.11 -24.13 2.26
N GLU A 35 -8.11 -24.99 2.24
CA GLU A 35 -7.52 -25.64 3.43
C GLU A 35 -6.70 -24.67 4.30
N LYS A 36 -6.39 -23.46 3.81
CA LYS A 36 -5.67 -22.42 4.54
C LYS A 36 -6.57 -21.26 4.97
N LEU A 37 -7.86 -21.31 4.66
CA LEU A 37 -8.82 -20.23 4.91
C LEU A 37 -8.83 -19.77 6.38
N ALA A 38 -9.00 -20.71 7.31
CA ALA A 38 -9.07 -20.40 8.74
C ALA A 38 -7.74 -19.80 9.24
N TYR A 39 -6.61 -20.37 8.82
CA TYR A 39 -5.28 -19.90 9.18
C TYR A 39 -5.01 -18.49 8.66
N TYR A 40 -5.35 -18.21 7.40
CA TYR A 40 -5.16 -16.88 6.80
C TYR A 40 -5.92 -15.79 7.55
N LYS A 41 -7.16 -16.08 7.98
CA LYS A 41 -7.99 -15.16 8.77
C LYS A 41 -7.37 -14.91 10.16
N ASP A 42 -6.91 -15.96 10.83
CA ASP A 42 -6.28 -15.84 12.14
C ASP A 42 -4.98 -15.04 12.09
N LEU A 43 -4.12 -15.31 11.09
CA LEU A 43 -2.92 -14.54 10.82
C LEU A 43 -3.23 -13.04 10.69
N HIS A 44 -4.19 -12.67 9.84
CA HIS A 44 -4.49 -11.25 9.58
C HIS A 44 -5.23 -10.56 10.72
N ALA A 45 -6.04 -11.30 11.50
CA ALA A 45 -6.62 -10.78 12.74
C ALA A 45 -5.55 -10.44 13.79
N ASN A 46 -4.42 -11.15 13.74
CA ASN A 46 -3.28 -10.99 14.65
C ASN A 46 -2.01 -10.53 13.91
N ALA A 47 -2.17 -9.67 12.90
CA ALA A 47 -1.06 -9.20 12.07
C ALA A 47 0.06 -8.60 12.93
N TRP A 48 1.31 -8.98 12.64
CA TRP A 48 2.43 -8.63 13.50
C TRP A 48 2.65 -7.12 13.54
N PRO A 49 2.81 -6.50 14.74
CA PRO A 49 3.02 -5.07 14.86
C PRO A 49 4.22 -4.54 14.05
N SER A 50 5.29 -5.33 13.91
CA SER A 50 6.47 -5.01 13.09
C SER A 50 6.12 -4.84 11.60
N VAL A 51 5.29 -5.73 11.06
CA VAL A 51 4.82 -5.70 9.67
C VAL A 51 3.91 -4.48 9.44
N LEU A 52 2.96 -4.23 10.35
CA LEU A 52 2.07 -3.05 10.27
C LEU A 52 2.87 -1.74 10.30
N LYS A 53 3.91 -1.68 11.14
CA LYS A 53 4.83 -0.54 11.19
C LYS A 53 5.56 -0.37 9.85
N LYS A 54 6.06 -1.47 9.26
CA LYS A 54 6.76 -1.42 7.96
C LYS A 54 5.85 -0.93 6.83
N ILE A 55 4.60 -1.42 6.77
CA ILE A 55 3.58 -0.97 5.81
C ILE A 55 3.41 0.54 5.88
N LYS A 56 3.26 1.09 7.11
CA LYS A 56 3.15 2.54 7.33
C LYS A 56 4.42 3.30 6.93
N GLU A 57 5.60 2.77 7.23
CA GLU A 57 6.88 3.35 6.83
C GLU A 57 7.11 3.37 5.31
N CYS A 58 6.40 2.51 4.56
CA CYS A 58 6.38 2.47 3.09
C CYS A 58 5.19 3.27 2.52
N ASN A 59 4.65 4.21 3.30
CA ASN A 59 3.59 5.15 2.89
C ASN A 59 2.28 4.50 2.43
N ILE A 60 2.03 3.25 2.84
CA ILE A 60 0.76 2.56 2.61
C ILE A 60 -0.21 2.87 3.77
N GLN A 61 -1.46 3.18 3.44
CA GLN A 61 -2.54 3.44 4.37
C GLN A 61 -3.88 2.90 3.83
N ASN A 62 -4.93 2.92 4.66
CA ASN A 62 -6.26 2.41 4.30
C ASN A 62 -6.22 1.00 3.67
N TYR A 63 -5.29 0.15 4.14
CA TYR A 63 -5.06 -1.17 3.59
C TYR A 63 -6.09 -2.16 4.12
N SER A 64 -6.92 -2.70 3.22
CA SER A 64 -7.93 -3.72 3.48
C SER A 64 -7.70 -4.94 2.58
N ILE A 65 -7.99 -6.13 3.10
CA ILE A 65 -8.07 -7.37 2.32
C ILE A 65 -9.44 -7.99 2.54
N TYR A 66 -10.22 -8.09 1.47
CA TYR A 66 -11.56 -8.69 1.46
C TYR A 66 -11.46 -10.14 0.99
N LEU A 67 -12.34 -10.98 1.53
CA LEU A 67 -12.48 -12.37 1.14
C LEU A 67 -13.85 -12.58 0.49
N GLN A 68 -13.89 -13.23 -0.66
CA GLN A 68 -15.14 -13.66 -1.29
C GLN A 68 -15.01 -15.10 -1.79
N LYS A 69 -16.10 -15.85 -1.72
CA LYS A 69 -16.22 -17.14 -2.41
C LYS A 69 -16.99 -16.95 -3.72
N ILE A 70 -16.43 -17.42 -4.82
CA ILE A 70 -17.07 -17.42 -6.15
C ILE A 70 -17.07 -18.87 -6.61
N ASP A 71 -18.26 -19.40 -6.89
CA ASP A 71 -18.48 -20.83 -7.12
C ASP A 71 -17.88 -21.70 -5.99
N SER A 72 -16.89 -22.52 -6.32
CA SER A 72 -16.17 -23.39 -5.37
C SER A 72 -14.86 -22.79 -4.87
N ALA A 73 -14.40 -21.66 -5.42
CA ALA A 73 -13.10 -21.07 -5.13
C ALA A 73 -13.18 -19.85 -4.20
N TYR A 74 -12.10 -19.58 -3.46
CA TYR A 74 -11.96 -18.40 -2.62
C TYR A 74 -10.99 -17.40 -3.24
N TYR A 75 -11.33 -16.12 -3.12
CA TYR A 75 -10.55 -15.00 -3.64
C TYR A 75 -10.31 -13.97 -2.55
N LEU A 76 -9.12 -13.39 -2.59
CA LEU A 76 -8.73 -12.25 -1.78
C LEU A 76 -8.64 -11.03 -2.69
N PHE A 77 -9.26 -9.93 -2.27
CA PHE A 77 -9.19 -8.63 -2.93
C PHE A 77 -8.50 -7.67 -1.98
N SER A 78 -7.32 -7.19 -2.37
CA SER A 78 -6.57 -6.21 -1.59
C SER A 78 -6.82 -4.81 -2.14
N TYR A 79 -6.98 -3.84 -1.24
CA TYR A 79 -7.09 -2.42 -1.55
C TYR A 79 -6.21 -1.63 -0.60
N PHE A 80 -5.37 -0.73 -1.12
CA PHE A 80 -4.68 0.25 -0.29
C PHE A 80 -4.47 1.59 -0.99
N GLU A 81 -4.23 2.61 -0.18
CA GLU A 81 -3.80 3.93 -0.61
C GLU A 81 -2.30 4.10 -0.36
N TYR A 82 -1.62 4.72 -1.30
CA TYR A 82 -0.22 5.09 -1.22
C TYR A 82 -0.08 6.60 -1.32
N LYS A 83 0.64 7.18 -0.36
CA LYS A 83 0.87 8.63 -0.27
C LYS A 83 2.34 9.05 -0.42
N GLY A 84 3.22 8.11 -0.73
CA GLY A 84 4.64 8.39 -0.91
C GLY A 84 4.94 8.97 -2.30
N GLN A 85 6.21 9.25 -2.56
CA GLN A 85 6.65 9.88 -3.80
C GLN A 85 7.26 8.87 -4.79
N ASP A 86 7.86 7.77 -4.30
CA ASP A 86 8.51 6.74 -5.10
C ASP A 86 8.02 5.34 -4.67
N PHE A 87 7.00 4.86 -5.37
CA PHE A 87 6.34 3.60 -5.04
C PHE A 87 7.30 2.41 -5.15
N ASP A 88 8.14 2.40 -6.19
CA ASP A 88 9.07 1.30 -6.44
C ASP A 88 10.16 1.25 -5.37
N ALA A 89 10.65 2.41 -4.92
CA ALA A 89 11.60 2.47 -3.81
C ALA A 89 10.97 1.98 -2.49
N ASP A 90 9.73 2.36 -2.20
CA ASP A 90 9.03 1.92 -0.98
C ASP A 90 8.68 0.43 -1.02
N MET A 91 8.33 -0.13 -2.18
CA MET A 91 8.10 -1.57 -2.32
C MET A 91 9.41 -2.37 -2.19
N LYS A 92 10.53 -1.86 -2.73
CA LYS A 92 11.86 -2.46 -2.51
C LYS A 92 12.26 -2.42 -1.03
N LYS A 93 12.00 -1.30 -0.34
CA LYS A 93 12.22 -1.16 1.10
C LYS A 93 11.40 -2.18 1.90
N MET A 94 10.14 -2.40 1.53
CA MET A 94 9.28 -3.41 2.15
C MET A 94 9.82 -4.82 1.91
N ALA A 95 10.18 -5.13 0.66
CA ALA A 95 10.70 -6.45 0.28
C ALA A 95 12.05 -6.78 0.94
N ALA A 96 12.86 -5.77 1.28
CA ALA A 96 14.12 -5.92 1.99
C ALA A 96 13.96 -6.09 3.52
N ASP A 97 12.76 -5.87 4.08
CA ASP A 97 12.54 -5.96 5.51
C ASP A 97 12.45 -7.42 5.98
N PRO A 98 13.28 -7.87 6.94
CA PRO A 98 13.31 -9.27 7.36
C PRO A 98 12.03 -9.73 8.06
N GLU A 99 11.33 -8.84 8.79
CA GLU A 99 10.06 -9.18 9.44
C GLU A 99 8.95 -9.38 8.40
N THR A 100 8.94 -8.54 7.36
CA THR A 100 8.04 -8.69 6.21
C THR A 100 8.31 -9.98 5.45
N GLN A 101 9.58 -10.33 5.20
CA GLN A 101 9.93 -11.61 4.59
C GLN A 101 9.51 -12.82 5.44
N ARG A 102 9.63 -12.73 6.77
CA ARG A 102 9.14 -13.78 7.70
C ARG A 102 7.61 -13.89 7.64
N TRP A 103 6.92 -12.76 7.59
CA TRP A 103 5.47 -12.71 7.44
C TRP A 103 5.02 -13.35 6.12
N TRP A 104 5.68 -13.04 5.01
CA TRP A 104 5.37 -13.64 3.71
C TRP A 104 5.57 -15.16 3.67
N LYS A 105 6.51 -15.71 4.44
CA LYS A 105 6.63 -17.17 4.60
C LYS A 105 5.40 -17.81 5.24
N GLU A 106 4.60 -17.07 6.01
CA GLU A 106 3.34 -17.54 6.57
C GLU A 106 2.15 -17.31 5.62
N THR A 107 2.11 -16.16 4.95
CA THR A 107 0.97 -15.79 4.10
C THR A 107 1.01 -16.36 2.70
N ASP A 108 2.18 -16.39 2.05
CA ASP A 108 2.30 -16.83 0.65
C ASP A 108 1.85 -18.28 0.44
N PRO A 109 2.16 -19.24 1.35
CA PRO A 109 1.66 -20.60 1.22
C PRO A 109 0.13 -20.72 1.29
N CYS A 110 -0.57 -19.73 1.86
CA CYS A 110 -2.03 -19.69 1.90
C CYS A 110 -2.62 -19.30 0.55
N GLN A 111 -1.91 -18.49 -0.23
CA GLN A 111 -2.40 -17.89 -1.47
C GLN A 111 -2.27 -18.86 -2.65
N GLN A 112 -3.10 -18.63 -3.66
CA GLN A 112 -3.13 -19.36 -4.91
C GLN A 112 -3.14 -18.33 -6.05
N PRO A 113 -1.95 -17.92 -6.54
CA PRO A 113 -1.83 -16.90 -7.58
C PRO A 113 -2.62 -17.27 -8.84
N LEU A 114 -3.23 -16.27 -9.47
CA LEU A 114 -3.93 -16.45 -10.73
C LEU A 114 -2.94 -16.72 -11.88
N PRO A 115 -3.36 -17.39 -12.97
CA PRO A 115 -2.44 -17.80 -14.04
C PRO A 115 -1.56 -16.67 -14.60
N GLU A 116 -2.10 -15.47 -14.72
CA GLU A 116 -1.40 -14.27 -15.20
C GLU A 116 -0.34 -13.76 -14.23
N ALA A 117 -0.56 -13.89 -12.91
CA ALA A 117 0.43 -13.56 -11.89
C ALA A 117 1.55 -14.61 -11.88
N VAL A 118 1.20 -15.90 -11.98
CA VAL A 118 2.17 -17.01 -12.09
C VAL A 118 3.11 -16.80 -13.28
N ALA A 119 2.58 -16.41 -14.45
CA ALA A 119 3.37 -16.14 -15.65
C ALA A 119 4.42 -15.03 -15.45
N LYS A 120 4.17 -14.10 -14.53
CA LYS A 120 5.06 -12.99 -14.18
C LYS A 120 5.92 -13.26 -12.93
N LYS A 121 5.78 -14.44 -12.31
CA LYS A 121 6.37 -14.76 -10.99
C LYS A 121 5.90 -13.79 -9.89
N GLU A 122 4.65 -13.36 -9.99
CA GLU A 122 3.95 -12.52 -9.01
C GLU A 122 2.91 -13.34 -8.24
N THR A 123 2.52 -12.87 -7.06
CA THR A 123 1.51 -13.54 -6.22
C THR A 123 0.12 -12.94 -6.39
N TRP A 124 0.05 -11.65 -6.73
CA TRP A 124 -1.17 -10.86 -6.84
C TRP A 124 -1.29 -10.27 -8.24
N THR A 125 -2.50 -10.32 -8.83
CA THR A 125 -2.82 -9.64 -10.09
C THR A 125 -3.31 -8.23 -9.79
N ASN A 126 -2.65 -7.20 -10.34
CA ASN A 126 -3.12 -5.82 -10.24
C ASN A 126 -4.43 -5.62 -11.02
N MET A 127 -5.34 -4.83 -10.44
CA MET A 127 -6.61 -4.44 -11.05
C MET A 127 -6.56 -3.00 -11.57
N GLU A 128 -7.28 -2.72 -12.65
CA GLU A 128 -7.44 -1.36 -13.19
C GLU A 128 -8.51 -0.60 -12.39
N GLU A 129 -8.17 0.59 -11.90
CA GLU A 129 -9.17 1.51 -11.36
C GLU A 129 -9.91 2.19 -12.51
N VAL A 130 -11.16 1.80 -12.73
CA VAL A 130 -12.00 2.36 -13.81
C VAL A 130 -12.93 3.50 -13.36
N PHE A 131 -13.06 3.71 -12.04
CA PHE A 131 -13.90 4.76 -11.47
C PHE A 131 -13.44 5.12 -10.05
N HIS A 132 -13.53 6.39 -9.71
CA HIS A 132 -13.32 6.91 -8.36
C HIS A 132 -14.17 8.17 -8.13
N THR A 133 -14.73 8.31 -6.93
CA THR A 133 -15.37 9.53 -6.43
C THR A 133 -15.03 9.71 -4.96
N ASN A 134 -14.90 10.96 -4.51
CA ASN A 134 -14.57 11.28 -3.12
C ASN A 134 -15.84 11.41 -2.28
#